data_AF-A0AAQ4DP67-F1
#
_entry.id   AF-A0AAQ4DP67-F1
#
_cell.length_a   1.000
_cell.length_b   1.000
_cell.length_c   1.000
_cell.angle_alpha   90.00
_cell.angle_beta   90.00
_cell.angle_gamma   90.00
#
_symmetry.space_group_name_H-M   'P 1'
#
loop_
_entity.id
_entity.type
_entity.pdbx_description
1 polymer ?
#
loop_
_entity_poly.entity_id
_entity_poly.type
_entity_poly.pdbx_seq_one_letter_code
_entity_poly.pdbx_strand_id
1 'polypeptide(L)'
;MLVGNKCDEAESREVSPDAGQEQAKRWSCGFLETSAKTNHNVRELFQELLNMEKRRSVSLQLDAKKTKSQLRKEKLKGKCLVM
;
A
#
# COMPACT_ATOMS: atom_id res chain seq x y z
N MET A 1 -9.91 1.46 -10.20
CA MET A 1 -8.93 0.36 -10.15
C MET A 1 -9.65 -0.84 -9.57
N LEU A 2 -9.72 -1.93 -10.31
CA LEU A 2 -10.28 -3.20 -9.87
C LEU A 2 -9.23 -3.95 -9.06
N VAL A 3 -9.62 -4.53 -7.92
CA VAL A 3 -8.70 -5.19 -7.00
C VAL A 3 -9.18 -6.61 -6.71
N GLY A 4 -8.36 -7.60 -7.05
CA GLY A 4 -8.57 -8.99 -6.65
C GLY A 4 -7.96 -9.25 -5.28
N ASN A 5 -8.74 -9.14 -4.21
CA ASN A 5 -8.27 -9.48 -2.86
C ASN A 5 -8.29 -11.01 -2.65
N LYS A 6 -7.46 -11.50 -1.72
CA LYS A 6 -7.30 -12.91 -1.36
C LYS A 6 -6.63 -13.77 -2.44
N CYS A 7 -5.59 -13.23 -3.09
CA CYS A 7 -4.78 -14.00 -4.04
C CYS A 7 -4.08 -15.23 -3.41
N ASP A 8 -4.00 -15.32 -2.08
CA ASP A 8 -3.42 -16.44 -1.34
C ASP A 8 -4.20 -17.76 -1.51
N GLU A 9 -5.52 -17.70 -1.70
CA GLU A 9 -6.36 -18.88 -1.91
C GLU A 9 -6.51 -19.17 -3.41
N ALA A 10 -5.38 -19.45 -4.07
CA ALA A 10 -5.38 -19.80 -5.50
C ALA A 10 -6.20 -21.06 -5.80
N GLU A 11 -6.32 -21.98 -4.82
CA GLU A 11 -7.03 -23.25 -4.96
C GLU A 11 -8.56 -23.09 -4.89
N SER A 12 -9.08 -22.07 -4.21
CA SER A 12 -10.52 -21.74 -4.16
C SER A 12 -10.90 -20.61 -5.13
N ARG A 13 -10.07 -20.35 -6.14
CA ARG A 13 -10.26 -19.23 -7.07
C ARG A 13 -11.40 -19.52 -8.06
N GLU A 14 -12.50 -18.80 -7.91
CA GLU A 14 -13.64 -18.86 -8.84
C GLU A 14 -13.44 -18.00 -10.10
N VAL A 15 -12.61 -16.96 -10.01
CA VAL A 15 -12.40 -16.00 -11.11
C VAL A 15 -10.95 -16.05 -11.57
N SER A 16 -10.74 -16.38 -12.84
CA SER A 16 -9.42 -16.34 -13.48
C SER A 16 -8.88 -14.90 -13.55
N PRO A 17 -7.55 -14.71 -13.45
CA PRO A 17 -6.95 -13.38 -13.52
C PRO A 17 -7.21 -12.70 -14.87
N ASP A 18 -7.30 -13.49 -15.95
CA ASP A 18 -7.61 -13.01 -17.30
C ASP A 18 -9.00 -12.37 -17.37
N ALA A 19 -10.03 -13.02 -16.81
CA ALA A 19 -11.39 -12.47 -16.71
C ALA A 19 -11.43 -11.18 -15.90
N GLY A 20 -10.66 -11.10 -14.81
CA GLY A 20 -10.49 -9.87 -14.03
C GLY A 20 -9.87 -8.74 -14.85
N GLN A 21 -8.87 -9.05 -15.68
CA GLN A 21 -8.19 -8.09 -16.53
C GLN A 21 -9.08 -7.62 -17.70
N GLU A 22 -9.85 -8.50 -18.32
CA GLU A 22 -10.84 -8.15 -19.34
C GLU A 22 -11.92 -7.21 -18.78
N GLN A 23 -12.42 -7.50 -17.58
CA GLN A 23 -13.42 -6.66 -16.93
C GLN A 23 -12.83 -5.27 -16.57
N ALA A 24 -11.60 -5.24 -16.09
CA ALA A 24 -10.91 -3.98 -15.80
C ALA A 24 -10.69 -3.13 -17.06
N LYS A 25 -10.33 -3.77 -18.18
CA LYS A 25 -10.26 -3.11 -19.51
C LYS A 25 -11.62 -2.56 -19.92
N ARG A 26 -12.71 -3.31 -19.74
CA ARG A 26 -14.08 -2.85 -20.05
C ARG A 26 -14.49 -1.63 -19.22
N TRP A 27 -14.03 -1.56 -17.97
CA TRP A 27 -14.27 -0.43 -17.07
C TRP A 27 -13.21 0.68 -17.19
N SER A 28 -12.27 0.56 -18.14
CA SER A 28 -11.17 1.51 -18.36
C SER A 28 -10.41 1.83 -17.07
N CYS A 29 -10.15 0.80 -16.24
CA CYS A 29 -9.45 0.94 -14.98
C CYS A 29 -8.34 -0.10 -14.82
N GLY A 30 -7.32 0.19 -14.02
CA GLY A 30 -6.25 -0.78 -13.72
C GLY A 30 -6.76 -1.99 -12.94
N PHE A 31 -6.09 -3.14 -13.07
CA PHE A 31 -6.35 -4.37 -12.32
C PHE A 31 -5.14 -4.71 -11.45
N LEU A 32 -5.35 -5.00 -10.17
CA LEU A 32 -4.27 -5.45 -9.27
C LEU A 32 -4.76 -6.56 -8.33
N GLU A 33 -3.96 -7.61 -8.18
CA GLU A 33 -4.21 -8.66 -7.20
C GLU A 33 -3.46 -8.37 -5.90
N THR A 34 -4.15 -8.52 -4.78
CA THR A 34 -3.60 -8.24 -3.45
C THR A 34 -3.99 -9.35 -2.48
N SER A 35 -3.17 -9.56 -1.45
CA SER A 35 -3.56 -10.37 -0.30
C SER A 35 -3.38 -9.55 0.96
N ALA A 36 -4.49 -9.20 1.59
CA ALA A 36 -4.47 -8.54 2.89
C ALA A 36 -3.85 -9.44 3.98
N LYS A 37 -3.93 -10.77 3.82
CA LYS A 37 -3.44 -11.76 4.79
C LYS A 37 -1.92 -11.87 4.79
N THR A 38 -1.30 -11.89 3.61
CA THR A 38 0.16 -11.94 3.47
C THR A 38 0.79 -10.56 3.26
N ASN A 39 -0.01 -9.49 3.30
CA ASN A 39 0.40 -8.12 2.96
C ASN A 39 0.98 -7.99 1.55
N HIS A 40 0.60 -8.89 0.63
CA HIS A 40 1.11 -8.92 -0.73
C HIS A 40 0.42 -7.86 -1.59
N ASN A 41 1.21 -7.03 -2.28
CA ASN A 41 0.79 -5.94 -3.18
C ASN A 41 -0.11 -4.85 -2.57
N VAL A 42 -0.32 -4.85 -1.25
CA VAL A 42 -1.12 -3.82 -0.57
C VAL A 42 -0.46 -2.44 -0.71
N ARG A 43 0.86 -2.36 -0.60
CA ARG A 43 1.59 -1.08 -0.75
C ARG A 43 1.55 -0.55 -2.18
N GLU A 44 1.75 -1.43 -3.16
CA GLU A 44 1.73 -1.06 -4.58
C GLU A 44 0.34 -0.58 -5.00
N LEU A 45 -0.71 -1.23 -4.51
CA LEU A 45 -2.10 -0.81 -4.70
C LEU A 45 -2.32 0.66 -4.36
N PHE A 46 -1.96 1.05 -3.13
CA PHE A 46 -2.14 2.42 -2.68
C PHE A 46 -1.23 3.39 -3.46
N GLN A 47 -0.02 2.96 -3.83
CA GLN A 47 0.92 3.79 -4.56
C GLN A 47 0.44 4.10 -5.99
N GLU A 48 -0.09 3.10 -6.69
CA GLU A 48 -0.73 3.28 -8.00
C GLU A 48 -1.98 4.16 -7.91
N LEU A 49 -2.82 3.94 -6.89
CA LEU A 49 -4.03 4.74 -6.70
C LEU A 49 -3.70 6.24 -6.53
N LEU A 50 -2.64 6.55 -5.77
CA LEU A 50 -2.22 7.92 -5.52
C LEU A 50 -1.48 8.53 -6.71
N ASN A 51 -0.76 7.72 -7.48
CA ASN A 51 -0.15 8.17 -8.74
C ASN A 51 -1.21 8.45 -9.83
N MET A 52 -2.34 7.74 -9.82
CA MET A 52 -3.48 8.04 -10.70
C MET A 52 -4.18 9.35 -10.31
N GLU A 53 -4.23 9.67 -9.02
CA GLU A 53 -4.85 10.89 -8.49
C GLU A 53 -3.98 12.15 -8.69
N LYS A 54 -3.53 12.44 -9.91
CA LYS A 54 -2.64 13.57 -10.23
C LYS A 54 -3.26 14.97 -10.03
N ARG A 55 -4.57 15.04 -9.76
CA ARG A 55 -5.28 16.31 -9.49
C ARG A 55 -4.95 16.90 -8.11
N ARG A 56 -4.34 16.11 -7.21
CA ARG A 56 -3.68 16.59 -5.99
C ARG A 56 -2.36 15.85 -5.88
N SER A 57 -1.24 16.53 -5.62
CA SER A 57 0.02 15.84 -5.34
C SER A 57 -0.08 15.16 -3.95
N VAL A 58 -0.69 13.98 -3.90
CA VAL A 58 -0.79 13.17 -2.69
C VAL A 58 0.32 12.12 -2.74
N SER A 59 1.40 12.38 -2.00
CA SER A 59 2.48 11.42 -1.80
C SER A 59 2.11 10.45 -0.69
N LEU A 60 2.31 9.14 -0.88
CA LEU A 60 2.42 8.20 0.25
C LEU A 60 3.72 8.49 0.98
N GLN A 61 3.73 9.53 1.81
CA GLN A 61 4.64 9.50 2.94
C GLN A 61 4.08 8.44 3.88
N LEU A 62 4.59 7.21 3.75
CA LEU A 62 4.59 6.26 4.85
C LEU A 62 5.50 6.88 5.90
N ASP A 63 4.96 7.83 6.67
CA ASP A 63 5.52 8.16 7.97
C ASP A 63 5.54 6.85 8.73
N ALA A 64 6.70 6.19 8.70
CA ALA A 64 7.08 5.25 9.74
C ALA A 64 6.97 6.08 11.02
N LYS A 65 5.78 6.02 11.65
CA LYS A 65 5.48 6.75 12.87
C LYS A 65 6.47 6.23 13.90
N LYS A 66 7.64 6.86 14.00
CA LYS A 66 8.53 6.74 15.15
C LYS A 66 7.64 7.12 16.32
N THR A 67 7.26 6.13 17.13
CA THR A 67 6.47 6.32 18.34
C THR A 67 7.08 7.48 19.12
N LYS A 68 6.26 8.36 19.74
CA LYS A 68 6.73 9.54 20.51
C LYS A 68 7.91 9.23 21.46
N SER A 69 8.01 7.98 21.92
CA SER A 69 9.15 7.39 22.63
C SER A 69 10.50 7.56 21.91
N GLN A 70 10.61 7.18 20.63
CA GLN A 70 11.86 7.26 19.85
C GLN A 70 12.28 8.72 19.62
N LEU A 71 11.33 9.63 19.34
CA LEU A 71 11.63 11.06 19.18
C LEU A 71 12.13 11.70 20.48
N ARG A 72 11.59 11.29 21.65
CA ARG A 72 12.10 11.71 22.96
C ARG A 72 13.51 11.17 23.21
N LYS A 73 13.79 9.92 22.83
CA LYS A 73 15.10 9.28 23.04
C LYS A 73 16.21 9.97 22.22
N GLU A 74 15.93 10.35 20.98
CA GLU A 74 16.87 11.14 20.15
C GLU A 74 17.07 12.56 20.70
N LYS A 75 16.00 13.23 21.18
CA LYS A 75 16.10 14.54 21.84
C LYS A 75 16.85 14.52 23.18
N LEU A 76 16.84 13.40 23.90
CA LEU A 76 17.58 13.26 25.16
C LEU A 76 19.07 13.02 24.92
N LYS A 77 19.41 12.30 23.83
CA LYS A 77 20.80 11.98 23.46
C LYS A 77 21.63 13.22 23.07
N GLY A 78 20.97 14.29 22.60
CA GLY A 78 21.62 15.57 22.27
C GLY A 78 21.73 16.57 23.43
N LYS A 79 21.29 16.24 24.65
CA LYS A 79 21.28 17.15 25.80
C LYS A 79 22.17 16.75 26.96
N CYS A 80 22.86 15.61 26.86
CA CYS A 80 23.86 15.22 27.86
C CYS A 80 25.23 15.70 27.38
N LEU A 81 25.53 16.97 27.63
CA LEU A 81 26.90 17.46 27.75
C LEU A 81 27.01 17.95 29.18
N VAL A 82 27.44 17.05 30.07
CA VAL A 82 27.79 17.39 31.45
C VAL A 82 29.16 18.07 31.36
N MET A 83 29.18 19.37 31.65
CA MET A 83 30.39 20.10 32.01
C MET A 83 30.68 19.87 33.49
#